data_AF-A0A7M7N006-F1
#
_entry.id   AF-A0A7M7N006-F1
#
_cell.length_a   1.000
_cell.length_b   1.000
_cell.length_c   1.000
_cell.angle_alpha   90.00
_cell.angle_beta   90.00
_cell.angle_gamma   90.00
#
_symmetry.space_group_name_H-M   'P 1'
#
loop_
_entity.id
_entity.type
_entity.pdbx_description
1 polymer ?
#
loop_
_entity_poly.entity_id
_entity_poly.type
_entity_poly.pdbx_seq_one_letter_code
_entity_poly.pdbx_strand_id
1 'polypeptide(L)'
;MKIAIPVCLALVAFFGTVGGTISDGQVRLNNQGDMNTNGGILEVYYQGEWGKVCPSGYWNSNAATVVCRQLGFAATGYVFNPSDFVDPDSDPNQKVWMDNVSCTGDEQTIVGCFSGEMVMTTSSCSGDVAAVLCGVEKKEVGDNDDLFKLKVRAVELLLDLLRGTKK
;
A
#
# COMPACT_ATOMS: atom_id res chain seq x y z
N MET A 1 7.03 59.59 19.33
CA MET A 1 6.41 58.30 19.74
C MET A 1 6.81 57.26 18.71
N LYS A 2 7.78 56.40 19.02
CA LYS A 2 8.20 55.29 18.17
C LYS A 2 7.45 54.05 18.65
N ILE A 3 6.51 53.57 17.85
CA ILE A 3 5.80 52.31 18.12
C ILE A 3 6.81 51.19 17.85
N ALA A 4 7.32 50.58 18.92
CA ALA A 4 8.11 49.36 18.81
C ALA A 4 7.15 48.20 18.53
N ILE A 5 7.00 47.86 17.25
CA ILE A 5 6.32 46.62 16.85
C ILE A 5 7.30 45.48 17.17
N PRO A 6 6.95 44.53 18.07
CA PRO A 6 7.84 43.43 18.41
C PRO A 6 8.05 42.57 17.16
N VAL A 7 9.32 42.32 16.84
CA VAL A 7 9.81 41.60 15.66
C VAL A 7 9.27 40.15 15.57
N CYS A 8 8.56 39.65 16.58
CA CYS A 8 7.92 38.32 16.57
C CYS A 8 6.73 38.17 15.61
N LEU A 9 6.06 39.25 15.21
CA LEU A 9 4.85 39.14 14.35
C LEU A 9 5.15 39.01 12.85
N ALA A 10 6.41 39.19 12.42
CA ALA A 10 6.78 39.15 11.00
C ALA A 10 7.35 37.80 10.53
N LEU A 11 7.66 36.85 11.42
CA LEU A 11 8.19 35.53 11.04
C LEU A 11 7.10 34.50 10.70
N VAL A 12 5.84 34.78 11.00
CA VAL A 12 4.73 33.87 10.66
C VAL A 12 4.34 33.94 9.18
N ALA A 13 4.99 34.79 8.39
CA ALA A 13 4.67 35.01 6.97
C ALA A 13 5.68 34.39 5.97
N PHE A 14 6.69 33.63 6.42
CA PHE A 14 7.70 33.06 5.50
C PHE A 14 7.71 31.53 5.35
N PHE A 15 6.93 30.80 6.15
CA PHE A 15 6.54 29.45 5.80
C PHE A 15 5.10 29.51 5.36
N GLY A 16 4.88 29.79 4.08
CA GLY A 16 3.64 29.39 3.44
C GLY A 16 3.49 27.90 3.74
N THR A 17 2.59 27.56 4.65
CA THR A 17 2.19 26.18 4.88
C THR A 17 1.66 25.71 3.55
N VAL A 18 2.47 24.98 2.78
CA VAL A 18 1.96 24.05 1.78
C VAL A 18 1.36 22.88 2.56
N GLY A 19 0.41 23.18 3.43
CA GLY A 19 -0.45 22.19 4.04
C GLY A 19 -1.46 21.87 2.97
N GLY A 20 -1.18 20.84 2.16
CA GLY A 20 -2.23 20.25 1.35
C GLY A 20 -3.38 19.91 2.30
N THR A 21 -4.52 20.56 2.10
CA THR A 21 -5.73 20.25 2.87
C THR A 21 -6.15 18.84 2.48
N ILE A 22 -6.10 17.89 3.42
CA ILE A 22 -6.61 16.53 3.19
C ILE A 22 -8.11 16.66 2.89
N SER A 23 -8.54 16.10 1.76
CA SER A 23 -9.94 16.11 1.33
C SER A 23 -10.53 14.71 1.30
N ASP A 24 -11.86 14.64 1.32
CA ASP A 24 -12.59 13.37 1.19
C ASP A 24 -12.16 12.61 -0.08
N GLY A 25 -11.99 11.30 0.06
CA GLY A 25 -11.54 10.40 -1.01
C GLY A 25 -10.02 10.37 -1.23
N GLN A 26 -9.24 11.12 -0.45
CA GLN A 26 -7.78 10.99 -0.44
C GLN A 26 -7.37 9.63 0.13
N VAL A 27 -6.30 9.04 -0.40
CA VAL A 27 -5.79 7.73 0.00
C VAL A 27 -4.38 7.82 0.56
N ARG A 28 -4.01 6.88 1.43
CA ARG A 28 -2.62 6.65 1.87
C ARG A 28 -2.35 5.16 2.05
N LEU A 29 -1.07 4.80 1.97
CA LEU A 29 -0.59 3.48 2.40
C LEU A 29 0.05 3.63 3.78
N ASN A 30 -0.56 3.02 4.78
CA ASN A 30 -0.03 2.94 6.12
C ASN A 30 0.96 1.76 6.20
N ASN A 31 2.24 2.08 6.39
CA ASN A 31 3.35 1.13 6.43
C ASN A 31 4.08 1.14 7.77
N GLN A 32 3.39 1.51 8.85
CA GLN A 32 3.96 1.61 10.21
C GLN A 32 5.21 2.52 10.32
N GLY A 33 5.39 3.45 9.37
CA GLY A 33 6.53 4.36 9.35
C GLY A 33 7.72 3.88 8.50
N ASP A 34 7.64 2.74 7.81
CA ASP A 34 8.67 2.32 6.85
C ASP A 34 8.55 3.06 5.52
N MET A 35 9.14 4.26 5.46
CA MET A 35 9.16 5.11 4.28
C MET A 35 9.88 4.52 3.06
N ASN A 36 10.59 3.39 3.19
CA ASN A 36 11.29 2.74 2.07
C ASN A 36 10.41 1.74 1.30
N THR A 37 9.13 1.62 1.68
CA THR A 37 8.19 0.73 1.03
C THR A 37 7.18 1.52 0.20
N ASN A 38 6.94 1.06 -1.03
CA ASN A 38 5.83 1.53 -1.86
C ASN A 38 4.55 0.74 -1.55
N GLY A 39 4.45 0.14 -0.36
CA GLY A 39 3.37 -0.77 0.00
C GLY A 39 2.92 -0.60 1.44
N GLY A 40 1.67 -0.97 1.70
CA GLY A 40 1.10 -0.90 3.04
C GLY A 40 -0.40 -1.14 3.05
N ILE A 41 -1.01 -0.93 4.21
CA ILE A 41 -2.46 -0.99 4.40
C ILE A 41 -3.09 0.23 3.75
N LEU A 42 -4.09 0.01 2.90
CA LEU A 42 -4.83 1.09 2.27
C LEU A 42 -5.80 1.73 3.27
N GLU A 43 -5.68 3.05 3.41
CA GLU A 43 -6.63 3.87 4.16
C GLU A 43 -7.17 4.99 3.27
N VAL A 44 -8.42 5.36 3.49
CA VAL A 44 -9.10 6.46 2.81
C VAL A 44 -9.49 7.52 3.84
N TYR A 45 -9.41 8.78 3.44
CA TYR A 45 -9.86 9.90 4.26
C TYR A 45 -11.30 10.24 3.92
N TYR A 46 -12.15 10.33 4.93
CA TYR A 46 -13.54 10.74 4.77
C TYR A 46 -14.07 11.36 6.07
N GLN A 47 -14.81 12.45 5.97
CA GLN A 47 -15.45 13.11 7.13
C GLN A 47 -14.50 13.44 8.28
N GLY A 48 -13.26 13.82 7.97
CA GLY A 48 -12.30 14.27 8.98
C GLY A 48 -11.36 13.19 9.49
N GLU A 49 -11.59 11.91 9.17
CA GLU A 49 -10.84 10.78 9.75
C GLU A 49 -10.36 9.78 8.68
N TRP A 50 -9.24 9.12 8.98
CA TRP A 50 -8.74 8.00 8.18
C TRP A 50 -9.41 6.69 8.60
N GLY A 51 -9.77 5.88 7.62
CA GLY A 51 -10.39 4.58 7.87
C GLY A 51 -9.97 3.52 6.87
N LYS A 52 -10.17 2.27 7.26
CA LYS A 52 -9.78 1.06 6.54
C LYS A 52 -10.72 0.80 5.37
N VAL A 53 -10.20 0.03 4.41
CA VAL A 53 -10.96 -0.55 3.30
C VAL A 53 -11.07 -2.05 3.52
N CYS A 54 -12.28 -2.60 3.53
CA CYS A 54 -12.48 -4.04 3.56
C CYS A 54 -12.14 -4.64 2.20
N PRO A 55 -11.25 -5.65 2.13
CA PRO A 55 -11.10 -6.43 0.92
C PRO A 55 -12.33 -7.33 0.77
N SER A 56 -12.99 -7.24 -0.38
CA SER A 56 -14.08 -8.15 -0.77
C SER A 56 -13.56 -9.16 -1.80
N GLY A 57 -14.42 -10.07 -2.28
CA GLY A 57 -14.07 -10.98 -3.37
C GLY A 57 -13.63 -10.30 -4.68
N TYR A 58 -13.87 -9.00 -4.82
CA TYR A 58 -13.48 -8.19 -5.98
C TYR A 58 -12.16 -7.42 -5.78
N TRP A 59 -11.54 -7.54 -4.60
CA TRP A 59 -10.26 -6.90 -4.30
C TRP A 59 -9.12 -7.58 -5.07
N ASN A 60 -8.61 -6.92 -6.11
CA ASN A 60 -7.63 -7.49 -7.04
C ASN A 60 -6.62 -6.45 -7.55
N SER A 61 -5.72 -6.86 -8.45
CA SER A 61 -4.67 -6.01 -9.02
C SER A 61 -5.19 -4.78 -9.76
N ASN A 62 -6.41 -4.78 -10.28
CA ASN A 62 -7.00 -3.59 -10.90
C ASN A 62 -7.26 -2.52 -9.83
N ALA A 63 -7.78 -2.91 -8.66
CA ALA A 63 -7.95 -1.99 -7.54
C ALA A 63 -6.62 -1.46 -7.03
N ALA A 64 -5.60 -2.32 -6.88
CA ALA A 64 -4.25 -1.90 -6.53
C ALA A 64 -3.68 -0.92 -7.56
N THR A 65 -3.91 -1.16 -8.86
CA THR A 65 -3.45 -0.29 -9.95
C THR A 65 -4.09 1.09 -9.88
N VAL A 66 -5.41 1.16 -9.63
CA VAL A 66 -6.13 2.42 -9.41
C VAL A 66 -5.54 3.19 -8.23
N VAL A 67 -5.31 2.52 -7.08
CA VAL A 67 -4.72 3.13 -5.88
C VAL A 67 -3.32 3.66 -6.15
N CYS A 68 -2.46 2.85 -6.79
CA CYS A 68 -1.09 3.24 -7.10
C CYS A 68 -1.05 4.45 -8.04
N ARG A 69 -1.90 4.46 -9.07
CA ARG A 69 -2.04 5.62 -9.96
C ARG A 69 -2.55 6.84 -9.21
N GLN A 70 -3.54 6.69 -8.32
CA GLN A 70 -4.08 7.78 -7.50
C GLN A 70 -3.01 8.38 -6.57
N LEU A 71 -2.07 7.57 -6.08
CA LEU A 71 -0.92 7.99 -5.28
C LEU A 71 0.25 8.55 -6.09
N GLY A 72 0.14 8.57 -7.43
CA GLY A 72 1.18 9.10 -8.32
C GLY A 72 2.28 8.11 -8.69
N PHE A 73 2.14 6.82 -8.35
CA PHE A 73 3.02 5.76 -8.86
C PHE A 73 2.66 5.40 -10.31
N ALA A 74 3.56 4.67 -10.98
CA ALA A 74 3.21 3.98 -12.22
C ALA A 74 1.98 3.08 -11.99
N ALA A 75 1.17 2.90 -13.03
CA ALA A 75 -0.09 2.13 -12.98
C ALA A 75 0.17 0.60 -12.94
N THR A 76 1.00 0.17 -11.99
CA THR A 76 1.32 -1.22 -11.67
C THR A 76 1.18 -1.36 -10.16
N GLY A 77 0.14 -2.07 -9.73
CA GLY A 77 -0.11 -2.36 -8.32
C GLY A 77 -0.45 -3.83 -8.09
N TYR A 78 -0.06 -4.34 -6.94
CA TYR A 78 -0.41 -5.69 -6.48
C TYR A 78 -1.16 -5.65 -5.16
N VAL A 79 -2.09 -6.59 -5.02
CA VAL A 79 -2.70 -6.92 -3.72
C VAL A 79 -1.82 -7.98 -3.04
N PHE A 80 -1.67 -7.87 -1.72
CA PHE A 80 -0.90 -8.83 -0.95
C PHE A 80 -1.55 -9.04 0.42
N ASN A 81 -1.07 -10.04 1.16
CA ASN A 81 -1.60 -10.34 2.49
C ASN A 81 -1.15 -9.27 3.50
N PRO A 82 -2.07 -8.58 4.20
CA PRO A 82 -1.73 -7.49 5.09
C PRO A 82 -0.90 -7.90 6.31
N SER A 83 -0.73 -9.19 6.61
CA SER A 83 0.00 -9.73 7.78
C SER A 83 1.36 -9.07 8.04
N ASP A 84 2.09 -8.71 6.98
CA ASP A 84 3.42 -8.11 7.08
C ASP A 84 3.39 -6.62 7.48
N PHE A 85 2.22 -5.97 7.41
CA PHE A 85 2.02 -4.53 7.64
C PHE A 85 0.92 -4.23 8.65
N VAL A 86 0.23 -5.25 9.19
CA VAL A 86 -0.71 -5.07 10.30
C VAL A 86 0.06 -4.77 11.56
N ASP A 87 -0.24 -3.61 12.15
CA ASP A 87 0.26 -3.26 13.46
C ASP A 87 -0.47 -4.15 14.49
N PRO A 88 0.27 -4.93 15.31
CA PRO A 88 -0.35 -5.75 16.36
C PRO A 88 -1.14 -4.92 17.38
N ASP A 89 -0.84 -3.63 17.51
CA ASP A 89 -1.56 -2.67 18.36
C ASP A 89 -2.66 -1.90 17.59
N SER A 90 -2.91 -2.24 16.31
CA SER A 90 -3.97 -1.58 15.54
C SER A 90 -5.34 -1.80 16.18
N ASP A 91 -6.10 -0.71 16.34
CA ASP A 91 -7.43 -0.77 16.93
C ASP A 91 -8.34 -1.66 16.06
N PRO A 92 -8.86 -2.79 16.60
CA PRO A 92 -9.79 -3.64 15.87
C PRO A 92 -11.11 -2.92 15.55
N ASN A 93 -11.40 -1.80 16.23
CA ASN A 93 -12.55 -0.94 15.97
C ASN A 93 -12.23 0.25 15.06
N GLN A 94 -11.04 0.29 14.44
CA GLN A 94 -10.71 1.35 13.50
C GLN A 94 -11.80 1.44 12.43
N LYS A 95 -12.25 2.67 12.18
CA LYS A 95 -13.34 2.96 11.26
C LYS A 95 -13.10 2.32 9.90
N VAL A 96 -14.12 1.68 9.35
CA VAL A 96 -14.16 1.22 7.97
C VAL A 96 -14.91 2.27 7.16
N TRP A 97 -14.31 2.69 6.05
CA TRP A 97 -14.94 3.64 5.14
C TRP A 97 -15.46 3.00 3.87
N MET A 98 -14.83 1.93 3.40
CA MET A 98 -15.19 1.33 2.12
C MET A 98 -15.24 -0.20 2.23
N ASP A 99 -16.27 -0.80 1.64
CA ASP A 99 -16.46 -2.25 1.50
C ASP A 99 -17.03 -2.56 0.10
N ASN A 100 -16.81 -3.77 -0.43
CA ASN A 100 -17.25 -4.17 -1.78
C ASN A 100 -16.66 -3.34 -2.93
N VAL A 101 -15.42 -2.89 -2.77
CA VAL A 101 -14.69 -2.18 -3.83
C VAL A 101 -14.44 -3.10 -5.02
N SER A 102 -14.90 -2.70 -6.21
CA SER A 102 -14.75 -3.48 -7.45
C SER A 102 -14.30 -2.59 -8.61
N CYS A 103 -13.00 -2.59 -8.89
CA CYS A 103 -12.41 -1.77 -9.94
C CYS A 103 -12.29 -2.53 -11.27
N THR A 104 -12.58 -1.84 -12.36
CA THR A 104 -12.24 -2.25 -13.73
C THR A 104 -10.75 -2.03 -14.03
N GLY A 105 -10.12 -1.04 -13.40
CA GLY A 105 -8.71 -0.67 -13.55
C GLY A 105 -8.49 0.70 -14.20
N ASP A 106 -9.54 1.29 -14.77
CA ASP A 106 -9.51 2.57 -15.49
C ASP A 106 -9.98 3.76 -14.64
N GLU A 107 -10.49 3.50 -13.44
CA GLU A 107 -10.99 4.51 -12.53
C GLU A 107 -9.86 5.45 -12.08
N GLN A 108 -10.13 6.76 -12.03
CA GLN A 108 -9.11 7.73 -11.61
C GLN A 108 -8.83 7.67 -10.10
N THR A 109 -9.82 7.23 -9.32
CA THR A 109 -9.74 7.12 -7.86
C THR A 109 -10.41 5.84 -7.40
N ILE A 110 -9.99 5.32 -6.24
CA ILE A 110 -10.58 4.12 -5.64
C ILE A 110 -12.07 4.31 -5.30
N VAL A 111 -12.49 5.56 -5.05
CA VAL A 111 -13.88 5.93 -4.83
C VAL A 111 -14.72 5.72 -6.09
N GLY A 112 -14.14 5.90 -7.28
CA GLY A 112 -14.81 5.65 -8.56
C GLY A 112 -15.07 4.18 -8.86
N CYS A 113 -14.47 3.25 -8.11
CA CYS A 113 -14.72 1.82 -8.24
C CYS A 113 -16.01 1.36 -7.57
N PHE A 114 -16.79 2.28 -6.99
CA PHE A 114 -18.10 1.98 -6.44
C PHE A 114 -19.18 2.21 -7.49
N SER A 115 -20.02 1.19 -7.71
CA SER A 115 -21.23 1.29 -8.55
C SER A 115 -22.52 1.58 -7.76
N GLY A 116 -22.41 1.94 -6.48
CA GLY A 116 -23.54 2.31 -5.61
C GLY A 116 -23.32 3.66 -4.91
N GLU A 117 -24.33 4.11 -4.16
CA GLU A 117 -24.13 5.21 -3.20
C GLU A 117 -22.95 4.87 -2.29
N MET A 118 -22.12 5.87 -1.94
CA MET A 118 -21.15 5.76 -0.86
C MET A 118 -21.90 5.50 0.45
N VAL A 119 -22.33 4.26 0.66
CA VAL A 119 -22.67 3.81 1.99
C VAL A 119 -21.32 3.52 2.63
N MET A 120 -20.71 4.59 3.15
CA MET A 120 -19.55 4.53 4.03
C MET A 120 -20.04 3.83 5.31
N THR A 121 -20.15 2.50 5.26
CA THR A 121 -20.76 1.70 6.31
C THR A 121 -19.77 1.56 7.46
N THR A 122 -20.26 1.76 8.68
CA THR A 122 -19.55 1.37 9.90
C THR A 122 -19.63 -0.15 10.13
N SER A 123 -19.50 -0.95 9.06
CA SER A 123 -19.47 -2.41 9.18
C SER A 123 -18.10 -2.83 9.68
N SER A 124 -18.06 -3.85 10.53
CA SER A 124 -16.82 -4.54 10.86
C SER A 124 -16.39 -5.37 9.65
N CYS A 125 -15.22 -5.10 9.08
CA CYS A 125 -14.55 -6.12 8.28
C CYS A 125 -14.30 -7.33 9.22
N SER A 126 -14.37 -8.56 8.73
CA SER A 126 -14.12 -9.78 9.51
C SER A 126 -12.66 -9.97 9.95
N GLY A 127 -11.96 -8.87 10.28
CA GLY A 127 -10.54 -8.83 10.60
C GLY A 127 -9.62 -8.49 9.42
N ASP A 128 -10.14 -8.53 8.19
CA ASP A 128 -9.32 -8.30 6.99
C ASP A 128 -9.21 -6.81 6.62
N VAL A 129 -8.06 -6.44 6.08
CA VAL A 129 -7.78 -5.07 5.60
C VAL A 129 -7.13 -5.11 4.22
N ALA A 130 -7.52 -4.18 3.37
CA ALA A 130 -6.95 -4.06 2.05
C ALA A 130 -5.49 -3.57 2.13
N ALA A 131 -4.58 -4.27 1.44
CA ALA A 131 -3.19 -3.88 1.32
C ALA A 131 -2.75 -3.83 -0.15
N VAL A 132 -1.92 -2.83 -0.47
CA VAL A 132 -1.50 -2.51 -1.84
C VAL A 132 0.00 -2.27 -1.87
N LEU A 133 0.66 -2.80 -2.89
CA LEU A 133 2.08 -2.56 -3.17
C LEU A 133 2.23 -1.98 -4.58
N CYS A 134 2.88 -0.82 -4.69
CA CYS A 134 3.05 -0.06 -5.92
C CYS A 134 4.45 -0.20 -6.50
N GLY A 135 4.55 -0.27 -7.84
CA GLY A 135 5.82 -0.02 -8.54
C GLY A 135 6.92 -1.07 -8.35
N VAL A 136 6.61 -2.25 -7.85
CA VAL A 136 7.42 -3.43 -8.14
C VAL A 136 6.95 -3.94 -9.50
N GLU A 137 7.86 -4.18 -10.44
CA GLU A 137 7.64 -5.32 -11.33
C GLU A 137 7.58 -6.54 -10.41
N LYS A 138 6.76 -7.56 -10.68
CA LYS A 138 6.92 -8.84 -10.01
C LYS A 138 8.42 -9.19 -10.08
N LYS A 139 9.17 -8.97 -9.00
CA LYS A 139 10.13 -9.98 -8.62
C LYS A 139 9.19 -11.13 -8.36
N GLU A 140 9.07 -12.01 -9.35
CA GLU A 140 9.10 -13.41 -9.00
C GLU A 140 10.15 -13.46 -7.89
N VAL A 141 9.69 -13.77 -6.68
CA VAL A 141 10.57 -14.35 -5.71
C VAL A 141 11.02 -15.62 -6.42
N GLY A 142 12.02 -15.47 -7.30
CA GLY A 142 12.94 -16.49 -7.71
C GLY A 142 13.52 -16.87 -6.38
N ASP A 143 12.85 -17.86 -5.82
CA ASP A 143 13.13 -18.49 -4.57
C ASP A 143 14.66 -18.52 -4.43
N ASN A 144 15.21 -18.14 -3.27
CA ASN A 144 16.64 -18.35 -3.02
C ASN A 144 17.04 -19.83 -3.25
N ASP A 145 16.04 -20.70 -3.38
CA ASP A 145 16.07 -22.06 -3.89
C ASP A 145 16.63 -22.22 -5.31
N ASP A 146 16.55 -21.27 -6.25
CA ASP A 146 17.14 -21.45 -7.59
C ASP A 146 18.67 -21.45 -7.55
N LEU A 147 19.28 -20.56 -6.76
CA LEU A 147 20.73 -20.57 -6.54
C LEU A 147 21.16 -21.80 -5.75
N PHE A 148 20.33 -22.28 -4.83
CA PHE A 148 20.57 -23.49 -4.05
C PHE A 148 20.47 -24.75 -4.94
N LYS A 149 19.42 -24.86 -5.77
CA LYS A 149 19.22 -25.92 -6.77
C LYS A 149 20.34 -25.93 -7.81
N LEU A 150 20.82 -24.76 -8.25
CA LEU A 150 21.96 -24.68 -9.17
C LEU A 150 23.24 -25.23 -8.53
N LYS A 151 23.46 -24.95 -7.24
CA LYS A 151 24.58 -25.50 -6.46
C LYS A 151 24.43 -27.01 -6.25
N VAL A 152 23.24 -27.51 -5.91
CA VAL A 152 22.97 -28.95 -5.74
C VAL A 152 23.22 -29.70 -7.05
N ARG A 153 22.72 -29.18 -8.18
CA ARG A 153 22.92 -29.78 -9.51
C ARG A 153 24.38 -29.77 -9.96
N ALA A 154 25.14 -28.73 -9.60
CA ALA A 154 26.59 -28.68 -9.84
C ALA A 154 27.34 -29.75 -9.03
N VAL A 155 26.93 -30.00 -7.78
CA VAL A 155 27.52 -31.06 -6.94
C VAL A 155 27.19 -32.45 -7.49
N GLU A 156 25.96 -32.68 -7.93
CA GLU A 156 25.56 -33.96 -8.56
C GLU A 156 26.34 -34.24 -9.85
N LEU A 157 26.48 -33.22 -10.73
CA LEU A 157 27.30 -33.35 -11.94
C LEU A 157 28.78 -33.62 -11.64
N LEU A 158 29.34 -32.99 -10.60
CA LEU A 158 30.70 -33.26 -10.16
C LEU A 158 30.83 -34.69 -9.61
N LEU A 159 29.85 -35.16 -8.83
CA LEU A 159 29.83 -36.54 -8.33
C LEU A 159 29.71 -37.55 -9.49
N ASP A 160 28.96 -37.24 -10.54
CA ASP A 160 28.85 -38.09 -11.72
C ASP A 160 30.15 -38.10 -12.56
N LEU A 161 30.86 -36.96 -12.65
CA LEU A 161 32.20 -36.92 -13.24
C LEU A 161 33.22 -37.74 -12.43
N LEU A 162 33.14 -37.69 -11.09
CA LEU A 162 33.98 -38.49 -10.21
C LEU A 162 33.62 -39.99 -10.26
N ARG A 163 32.34 -40.33 -10.48
CA ARG A 163 31.86 -41.70 -10.65
C ARG A 163 32.15 -42.25 -12.06
N GLY A 164 32.30 -41.38 -13.05
CA GLY A 164 32.56 -41.71 -14.47
C GLY A 164 34.02 -42.01 -14.82
N THR A 165 34.98 -41.82 -13.92
CA THR A 165 36.38 -42.24 -14.12
C THR A 165 36.68 -43.57 -13.43
N LYS A 166 36.03 -44.65 -13.90
CA LYS A 166 36.58 -46.01 -13.79
C LYS A 166 36.56 -46.64 -15.17
N LYS A 167 37.67 -46.48 -15.87
CA LYS A 167 38.11 -47.40 -16.91
C LYS A 167 39.11 -48.36 -16.28
#